data_AF-A0A7R9WGU2-F1
#
_entry.id   AF-A0A7R9WGU2-F1
#
_cell.length_a   1.000
_cell.length_b   1.000
_cell.length_c   1.000
_cell.angle_alpha   90.00
_cell.angle_beta   90.00
_cell.angle_gamma   90.00
#
_symmetry.space_group_name_H-M   'P 1'
#
loop_
_entity.id
_entity.type
_entity.pdbx_description
1 polymer ?
#
loop_
_entity_poly.entity_id
_entity_poly.type
_entity_poly.pdbx_seq_one_letter_code
_entity_poly.pdbx_strand_id
1 'polypeptide(L)'
;SKKIMSSSSAPRVRMLFRTKTAVELHSLGTAPQSPDSGDSSSVPPTKVTLISGPSSFHEFSPDGSAAYVHRTGVGVVKCDLSSSGAIDGGAAAAGAFLEGSSPVQYLSVSPRGTYLVTWERPAKAVDGGGGEQQQPPPNLKVWSASDGTYLYGF
;
A
#
# COMPACT_ATOMS: atom_id res chain seq x y z
N SER A 1 22.96 37.75 13.07
CA SER A 1 22.53 36.48 12.46
C SER A 1 21.11 36.56 11.94
N LYS A 2 20.89 36.51 10.63
CA LYS A 2 19.55 36.40 10.03
C LYS A 2 19.10 34.95 10.11
N LYS A 3 18.02 34.69 10.84
CA LYS A 3 17.35 33.38 10.92
C LYS A 3 16.58 33.18 9.60
N ILE A 4 17.11 32.35 8.71
CA ILE A 4 16.41 31.91 7.51
C ILE A 4 15.27 31.01 8.00
N MET A 5 14.05 31.52 8.03
CA MET A 5 12.87 30.69 8.20
C MET A 5 12.74 29.84 6.93
N SER A 6 12.94 28.53 7.07
CA SER A 6 12.64 27.60 5.99
C SER A 6 11.16 27.75 5.66
N SER A 7 10.86 28.12 4.41
CA SER A 7 9.51 28.13 3.87
C SER A 7 9.05 26.67 3.85
N SER A 8 8.31 26.22 4.87
CA SER A 8 7.72 24.88 4.84
C SER A 8 6.66 24.90 3.75
N SER A 9 6.91 24.23 2.63
CA SER A 9 5.88 23.99 1.62
C SER A 9 4.68 23.34 2.29
N ALA A 10 3.48 23.83 2.02
CA ALA A 10 2.26 23.24 2.56
C ALA A 10 2.23 21.73 2.30
N PRO A 11 1.74 20.91 3.25
CA PRO A 11 1.74 19.47 3.09
C PRO A 11 0.88 19.08 1.89
N ARG A 12 1.49 18.37 0.93
CA ARG A 12 0.79 17.84 -0.25
C ARG A 12 -0.20 16.79 0.19
N VAL A 13 -1.47 16.96 -0.16
CA VAL A 13 -2.49 15.93 0.07
C VAL A 13 -2.32 14.87 -1.01
N ARG A 14 -2.18 13.60 -0.60
CA ARG A 14 -2.08 12.45 -1.50
C ARG A 14 -3.29 11.56 -1.29
N MET A 15 -3.93 11.16 -2.37
CA MET A 15 -5.12 10.30 -2.38
C MET A 15 -4.85 9.09 -3.25
N LEU A 16 -5.20 7.91 -2.76
CA LEU A 16 -5.09 6.66 -3.53
C LEU A 16 -6.46 6.27 -4.05
N PHE A 17 -6.59 6.17 -5.36
CA PHE A 17 -7.81 5.75 -6.02
C PHE A 17 -7.65 4.33 -6.53
N ARG A 18 -8.60 3.47 -6.17
CA ARG A 18 -8.73 2.13 -6.74
C ARG A 18 -9.89 2.12 -7.72
N THR A 19 -9.59 1.79 -8.97
CA THR A 19 -10.60 1.52 -10.00
C THR A 19 -10.59 0.03 -10.35
N LYS A 20 -11.49 -0.39 -11.25
CA LYS A 20 -11.49 -1.77 -11.78
C LYS A 20 -10.24 -2.08 -12.60
N THR A 21 -9.54 -1.07 -13.11
CA THR A 21 -8.46 -1.22 -14.10
C THR A 21 -7.12 -0.69 -13.62
N ALA A 22 -7.06 0.03 -12.51
CA ALA A 22 -5.81 0.58 -11.98
C ALA A 22 -5.89 0.96 -10.50
N VAL A 23 -4.70 1.12 -9.90
CA VAL A 23 -4.51 1.87 -8.65
C VAL A 23 -3.67 3.09 -8.95
N GLU A 24 -4.18 4.26 -8.54
CA GLU A 24 -3.64 5.55 -8.93
C GLU A 24 -3.39 6.45 -7.71
N LEU A 25 -2.20 7.03 -7.62
CA LEU A 25 -1.88 8.06 -6.64
C LEU A 25 -2.13 9.44 -7.25
N HIS A 26 -2.99 10.21 -6.61
CA HIS A 26 -3.29 11.60 -6.98
C HIS A 26 -2.70 12.50 -5.91
N SER A 27 -1.85 13.44 -6.32
CA SER A 27 -1.32 14.48 -5.43
C SER A 27 -2.01 15.79 -5.73
N LEU A 28 -2.67 16.36 -4.73
CA LEU A 28 -3.30 17.67 -4.81
C LEU A 28 -2.30 18.72 -4.30
N GLY A 29 -2.00 19.72 -5.13
CA GLY A 29 -1.23 20.88 -4.71
C GLY A 29 -2.07 21.76 -3.80
N THR A 30 -1.67 21.91 -2.54
CA THR A 30 -2.17 22.99 -1.67
C THR A 30 -1.19 24.15 -1.80
N ALA A 31 -1.57 25.20 -2.53
CA ALA A 31 -0.81 26.44 -2.46
C ALA A 31 -1.01 27.03 -1.04
N PRO A 32 0.04 27.40 -0.31
CA PRO A 32 -0.14 28.31 0.81
C PRO A 32 -0.61 29.64 0.22
N GLN A 33 -1.88 29.98 0.41
CA GLN A 33 -2.36 31.34 0.13
C GLN A 33 -1.81 32.26 1.22
N SER A 34 -0.64 32.85 0.98
CA SER A 34 -0.30 34.11 1.63
C SER A 34 -1.23 35.20 1.06
N PRO A 35 -2.00 35.94 1.90
CA PRO A 35 -3.01 36.87 1.42
C PRO A 35 -2.47 38.07 0.62
N ASP A 36 -1.14 38.31 0.61
CA ASP A 36 -0.52 39.53 0.09
C ASP A 36 0.42 39.36 -1.12
N SER A 37 0.47 38.19 -1.74
CA SER A 37 1.33 37.96 -2.91
C SER A 37 0.53 37.32 -4.02
N GLY A 38 0.13 38.14 -5.01
CA GLY A 38 -0.66 37.77 -6.19
C GLY A 38 0.04 36.84 -7.19
N ASP A 39 0.85 35.90 -6.71
CA ASP A 39 1.53 34.91 -7.54
C ASP A 39 0.88 33.54 -7.33
N SER A 40 -0.13 33.25 -8.15
CA SER A 40 -0.90 32.01 -8.12
C SER A 40 -0.13 30.88 -8.80
N SER A 41 1.03 30.50 -8.27
CA SER A 41 1.72 29.27 -8.68
C SER A 41 1.07 28.07 -7.99
N SER A 42 -0.13 27.69 -8.41
CA SER A 42 -0.73 26.42 -8.00
C SER A 42 0.10 25.27 -8.58
N VAL A 43 0.66 24.42 -7.73
CA VAL A 43 1.28 23.18 -8.20
C VAL A 43 0.16 22.35 -8.84
N PRO A 44 0.25 22.01 -10.14
CA PRO A 44 -0.80 21.26 -10.80
C PRO A 44 -0.95 19.90 -10.12
N PRO A 45 -2.19 19.38 -10.00
CA PRO A 45 -2.39 18.05 -9.49
C PRO A 45 -1.65 17.04 -10.37
N THR A 46 -0.95 16.10 -9.74
CA THR A 46 -0.24 15.03 -10.45
C THR A 46 -0.93 13.70 -10.23
N LYS A 47 -0.91 12.86 -11.26
CA LYS A 47 -1.51 11.53 -11.25
C LYS A 47 -0.45 10.49 -11.64
N VAL A 48 -0.38 9.42 -10.87
CA VAL A 48 0.53 8.29 -11.08
C VAL A 48 -0.25 6.99 -11.09
N THR A 49 -0.06 6.15 -12.11
CA THR A 49 -0.54 4.76 -12.05
C THR A 49 0.51 3.91 -11.33
N LEU A 50 0.16 3.37 -10.17
CA LEU A 50 1.04 2.48 -9.39
C LEU A 50 0.92 1.02 -9.86
N ILE A 51 -0.31 0.60 -10.17
CA ILE A 51 -0.63 -0.75 -10.61
C ILE A 51 -1.64 -0.67 -11.75
N SER A 52 -1.37 -1.41 -12.81
CA SER A 52 -2.32 -1.68 -13.89
C SER A 52 -3.04 -3.01 -13.67
N GLY A 53 -4.33 -3.03 -13.95
CA GLY A 53 -5.20 -4.18 -13.84
C GLY A 53 -6.05 -4.21 -12.56
N PRO A 54 -6.82 -5.30 -12.38
CA PRO A 54 -7.75 -5.43 -11.28
C PRO A 54 -7.03 -5.57 -9.93
N SER A 55 -7.62 -4.93 -8.92
CA SER A 55 -7.22 -5.04 -7.51
C SER A 55 -8.47 -5.12 -6.64
N SER A 56 -8.36 -5.68 -5.43
CA SER A 56 -9.51 -5.92 -4.55
C SER A 56 -9.61 -4.91 -3.40
N PHE A 57 -8.49 -4.58 -2.76
CA PHE A 57 -8.37 -3.60 -1.68
C PHE A 57 -6.94 -3.05 -1.61
N HIS A 58 -6.77 -2.00 -0.82
CA HIS A 58 -5.47 -1.42 -0.51
C HIS A 58 -5.43 -0.92 0.94
N GLU A 59 -4.24 -0.72 1.47
CA GLU A 59 -3.99 -0.15 2.79
C GLU A 59 -2.71 0.72 2.73
N PHE A 60 -2.70 1.84 3.43
CA PHE A 60 -1.51 2.70 3.54
C PHE A 60 -0.63 2.29 4.70
N SER A 61 0.68 2.47 4.56
CA SER A 61 1.54 2.53 5.75
C SER A 61 1.16 3.77 6.59
N PRO A 62 1.23 3.70 7.93
CA PRO A 62 0.86 4.82 8.80
C PRO A 62 1.64 6.12 8.54
N ASP A 63 2.87 6.01 8.05
CA ASP A 63 3.73 7.14 7.68
C ASP A 63 3.51 7.63 6.23
N GLY A 64 2.66 6.94 5.46
CA GLY A 64 2.40 7.22 4.05
C GLY A 64 3.61 7.00 3.12
N SER A 65 4.63 6.27 3.56
CA SER A 65 5.79 5.91 2.74
C SER A 65 5.49 4.81 1.72
N ALA A 66 4.48 3.97 1.97
CA ALA A 66 4.09 2.88 1.09
C ALA A 66 2.57 2.70 1.04
N ALA A 67 2.09 2.05 -0.02
CA ALA A 67 0.77 1.44 -0.07
C ALA A 67 0.89 -0.05 -0.35
N TYR A 68 0.04 -0.84 0.28
CA TYR A 68 -0.07 -2.27 0.06
C TYR A 68 -1.37 -2.54 -0.70
N VAL A 69 -1.30 -3.24 -1.82
CA VAL A 69 -2.45 -3.45 -2.71
C VAL A 69 -2.60 -4.93 -2.98
N HIS A 70 -3.81 -5.46 -2.84
CA HIS A 70 -4.11 -6.83 -3.26
C HIS A 70 -4.52 -6.89 -4.73
N ARG A 71 -3.82 -7.72 -5.50
CA ARG A 71 -4.12 -8.05 -6.90
C ARG A 71 -4.64 -9.49 -6.99
N THR A 72 -5.83 -9.66 -7.54
CA THR A 72 -6.41 -10.99 -7.76
C THR A 72 -5.49 -11.86 -8.59
N GLY A 73 -5.19 -13.08 -8.12
CA GLY A 73 -4.31 -14.03 -8.81
C GLY A 73 -2.81 -13.82 -8.53
N VAL A 74 -2.40 -12.68 -7.98
CA VAL A 74 -1.00 -12.39 -7.62
C VAL A 74 -0.84 -12.38 -6.10
N GLY A 75 -1.64 -11.58 -5.39
CA GLY A 75 -1.52 -11.35 -3.95
C GLY A 75 -1.26 -9.89 -3.60
N VAL A 76 -0.80 -9.66 -2.38
CA VAL A 76 -0.45 -8.34 -1.85
C VAL A 76 0.89 -7.90 -2.42
N VAL A 77 0.91 -6.75 -3.08
CA VAL A 77 2.11 -6.06 -3.57
C VAL A 77 2.35 -4.78 -2.75
N LYS A 78 3.61 -4.36 -2.64
CA LYS A 78 4.01 -3.12 -1.97
C LYS A 78 4.40 -2.07 -3.01
N CYS A 79 3.80 -0.90 -2.93
CA CYS A 79 4.11 0.27 -3.74
C CYS A 79 4.85 1.28 -2.86
N ASP A 80 6.10 1.60 -3.19
CA ASP A 80 6.85 2.69 -2.54
C ASP A 80 6.33 4.05 -3.01
N LEU A 81 5.99 4.93 -2.07
CA LEU A 81 5.47 6.27 -2.28
C LEU A 81 6.44 7.37 -1.80
N SER A 82 7.58 6.99 -1.23
CA SER A 82 8.59 7.91 -0.70
C SER A 82 9.33 8.66 -1.83
N SER A 83 9.51 8.03 -2.99
CA SER A 83 10.30 8.53 -4.12
C SER A 83 9.51 9.40 -5.12
N SER A 84 8.46 10.08 -4.69
CA SER A 84 7.51 10.83 -5.56
C SER A 84 8.07 12.13 -6.18
N GLY A 85 9.34 12.12 -6.56
CA GLY A 85 10.02 13.08 -7.46
C GLY A 85 10.45 12.48 -8.82
N ALA A 86 10.31 11.18 -9.05
CA ALA A 86 10.56 10.54 -10.34
C ALA A 86 9.36 9.65 -10.70
N ILE A 87 8.41 10.23 -11.42
CA ILE A 87 7.13 9.60 -11.71
C ILE A 87 7.06 9.32 -13.21
N ASP A 88 7.80 8.33 -13.65
CA ASP A 88 7.52 7.60 -14.88
C ASP A 88 7.56 6.11 -14.53
N GLY A 89 6.37 5.53 -14.35
CA GLY A 89 6.17 4.08 -14.44
C GLY A 89 6.93 3.20 -13.46
N GLY A 90 7.02 3.58 -12.18
CA GLY A 90 7.48 2.69 -11.11
C GLY A 90 6.56 1.48 -10.98
N ALA A 91 6.77 0.49 -11.85
CA ALA A 91 6.03 -0.75 -11.88
C ALA A 91 6.12 -1.40 -10.50
N ALA A 92 4.98 -1.66 -9.87
CA ALA A 92 4.94 -2.62 -8.78
C ALA A 92 5.69 -3.88 -9.22
N ALA A 93 6.56 -4.42 -8.36
CA ALA A 93 7.34 -5.62 -8.65
C ALA A 93 6.42 -6.68 -9.27
N ALA A 94 6.92 -7.42 -10.26
CA ALA A 94 6.10 -8.33 -11.07
C ALA A 94 5.40 -9.44 -10.23
N GLY A 95 5.87 -9.69 -9.00
CA GLY A 95 5.33 -10.68 -8.08
C GLY A 95 4.74 -10.09 -6.79
N ALA A 96 4.12 -10.96 -5.99
CA ALA A 96 3.61 -10.59 -4.67
C ALA A 96 4.74 -10.20 -3.72
N PHE A 97 4.51 -9.16 -2.93
CA PHE A 97 5.37 -8.80 -1.80
C PHE A 97 5.18 -9.77 -0.62
N LEU A 98 3.94 -10.22 -0.39
CA LEU A 98 3.64 -11.29 0.56
C LEU A 98 3.42 -12.60 -0.21
N GLU A 99 4.34 -13.54 -0.09
CA GLU A 99 4.26 -14.80 -0.81
C GLU A 99 2.97 -15.58 -0.47
N GLY A 100 2.33 -16.19 -1.47
CA GLY A 100 1.12 -16.98 -1.27
C GLY A 100 -0.12 -16.18 -0.82
N SER A 101 -0.10 -14.85 -0.91
CA SER A 101 -1.20 -13.98 -0.42
C SER A 101 -2.32 -13.73 -1.44
N SER A 102 -2.34 -14.44 -2.57
CA SER A 102 -3.44 -14.39 -3.55
C SER A 102 -4.85 -14.60 -2.95
N PRO A 103 -5.09 -15.52 -2.00
CA PRO A 103 -6.42 -15.76 -1.44
C PRO A 103 -6.83 -14.79 -0.31
N VAL A 104 -5.95 -13.86 0.09
CA VAL A 104 -6.20 -12.90 1.17
C VAL A 104 -7.42 -12.03 0.85
N GLN A 105 -8.29 -11.84 1.84
CA GLN A 105 -9.49 -11.01 1.74
C GLN A 105 -9.44 -9.77 2.64
N TYR A 106 -8.45 -9.70 3.52
CA TYR A 106 -8.26 -8.60 4.45
C TYR A 106 -6.77 -8.37 4.72
N LEU A 107 -6.40 -7.11 4.82
CA LEU A 107 -5.06 -6.66 5.16
C LEU A 107 -5.17 -5.47 6.13
N SER A 108 -4.31 -5.43 7.13
CA SER A 108 -4.14 -4.28 7.99
C SER A 108 -2.67 -4.07 8.32
N VAL A 109 -2.27 -2.81 8.42
CA VAL A 109 -0.91 -2.42 8.81
C VAL A 109 -0.93 -2.05 10.28
N SER A 110 0.06 -2.57 11.04
CA SER A 110 0.23 -2.19 12.44
C SER A 110 0.46 -0.67 12.59
N PRO A 111 0.10 -0.04 13.73
CA PRO A 111 0.20 1.42 13.91
C PRO A 111 1.61 2.00 13.71
N ARG A 112 2.66 1.19 13.93
CA ARG A 112 4.06 1.58 13.72
C ARG A 112 4.61 1.25 12.33
N GLY A 113 3.78 0.65 11.47
CA GLY A 113 4.19 0.23 10.13
C GLY A 113 5.19 -0.94 10.10
N THR A 114 5.39 -1.63 11.22
CA THR A 114 6.41 -2.70 11.35
C THR A 114 5.89 -4.06 10.87
N TYR A 115 4.60 -4.31 11.08
CA TYR A 115 3.95 -5.57 10.74
C TYR A 115 2.73 -5.36 9.86
N LEU A 116 2.43 -6.39 9.08
CA LEU A 116 1.19 -6.55 8.31
C LEU A 116 0.44 -7.76 8.85
N VAL A 117 -0.88 -7.64 8.94
CA VAL A 117 -1.76 -8.76 9.26
C VAL A 117 -2.64 -9.02 8.04
N THR A 118 -2.63 -10.27 7.58
CA THR A 118 -3.54 -10.71 6.52
C THR A 118 -4.50 -11.75 7.04
N TRP A 119 -5.72 -11.75 6.52
CA TRP A 119 -6.67 -12.82 6.75
C TRP A 119 -7.20 -13.37 5.42
N GLU A 120 -7.27 -14.70 5.35
CA GLU A 120 -7.91 -15.46 4.27
C GLU A 120 -9.00 -16.38 4.85
N ARG A 121 -9.93 -16.82 4.00
CA ARG A 121 -10.97 -17.75 4.44
C ARG A 121 -10.31 -19.07 4.89
N PRO A 122 -10.71 -19.64 6.04
CA PRO A 122 -10.23 -20.95 6.45
C PRO A 122 -10.43 -21.98 5.34
N ALA A 123 -9.39 -22.74 5.04
CA ALA A 123 -9.54 -23.94 4.23
C ALA A 123 -10.47 -24.91 4.96
N LYS A 124 -11.35 -25.59 4.23
CA LYS A 124 -12.08 -26.73 4.80
C LYS A 124 -11.04 -27.79 5.17
N ALA A 125 -11.18 -28.37 6.36
CA ALA A 125 -10.45 -29.58 6.70
C ALA A 125 -10.73 -30.60 5.60
N VAL A 126 -9.67 -31.10 4.96
CA VAL A 126 -9.82 -32.16 3.96
C VAL A 126 -9.88 -33.45 4.76
N ASP A 127 -10.97 -34.21 4.63
CA ASP A 127 -11.04 -35.58 5.12
C ASP A 127 -10.05 -36.42 4.30
N GLY A 128 -8.78 -36.41 4.68
CA GLY A 128 -7.78 -37.28 4.09
C GLY A 128 -8.17 -38.72 4.37
N GLY A 129 -8.27 -39.56 3.34
CA GLY A 129 -8.62 -40.99 3.41
C GLY A 129 -7.60 -41.88 4.14
N GLY A 130 -6.96 -41.36 5.19
CA GLY A 130 -5.92 -42.02 5.97
C GLY A 130 -5.69 -41.31 7.30
N GLY A 131 -6.68 -41.38 8.20
CA GLY A 131 -6.52 -41.35 9.67
C GLY A 131 -5.97 -40.10 10.37
N GLU A 132 -5.23 -39.22 9.70
CA GLU A 132 -4.62 -38.04 10.31
C GLU A 132 -5.33 -36.78 9.80
N GLN A 133 -6.06 -36.11 10.69
CA GLN A 133 -6.60 -34.78 10.44
C GLN A 133 -5.43 -33.80 10.27
N GLN A 134 -5.07 -33.48 9.03
CA GLN A 134 -4.17 -32.36 8.75
C GLN A 134 -4.87 -31.08 9.18
N GLN A 135 -4.29 -30.40 10.16
CA GLN A 135 -4.75 -29.07 10.56
C GLN A 135 -4.63 -28.14 9.34
N PRO A 136 -5.68 -27.37 9.02
CA PRO A 136 -5.63 -26.44 7.90
C PRO A 136 -4.49 -25.42 8.12
N PRO A 137 -3.90 -24.88 7.04
CA PRO A 137 -2.90 -23.84 7.16
C PRO A 137 -3.46 -22.64 7.93
N PRO A 138 -2.62 -21.91 8.69
CA PRO A 138 -3.03 -20.70 9.38
C PRO A 138 -3.69 -19.72 8.43
N ASN A 139 -4.84 -19.16 8.81
CA ASN A 139 -5.61 -18.28 7.95
C ASN A 139 -5.53 -16.81 8.38
N LEU A 140 -5.03 -16.53 9.58
CA LEU A 140 -4.60 -15.22 10.02
C LEU A 140 -3.07 -15.21 10.11
N LYS A 141 -2.40 -14.39 9.29
CA LYS A 141 -0.93 -14.39 9.16
C LYS A 141 -0.35 -13.02 9.49
N VAL A 142 0.80 -13.01 10.14
CA VAL A 142 1.59 -11.82 10.47
C VAL A 142 2.86 -11.82 9.64
N TRP A 143 3.17 -10.67 9.03
CA TRP A 143 4.29 -10.48 8.13
C TRP A 143 5.13 -9.28 8.55
N SER A 144 6.40 -9.32 8.18
CA SER A 144 7.29 -8.17 8.23
C SER A 144 6.89 -7.16 7.15
N ALA A 145 6.65 -5.91 7.53
CA ALA A 145 6.29 -4.87 6.58
C ALA A 145 7.51 -4.34 5.78
N SER A 146 8.74 -4.57 6.25
CA SER A 146 9.95 -4.13 5.56
C SER A 146 10.21 -4.96 4.30
N ASP A 147 10.15 -6.29 4.44
CA ASP A 147 10.63 -7.25 3.43
C ASP A 147 9.58 -8.29 3.02
N GLY A 148 8.41 -8.34 3.68
CA GLY A 148 7.33 -9.26 3.33
C GLY A 148 7.51 -10.68 3.89
N THR A 149 8.49 -10.90 4.76
CA THR A 149 8.75 -12.21 5.37
C THR A 149 7.58 -12.63 6.25
N TYR A 150 7.13 -13.88 6.10
CA TYR A 150 6.16 -14.51 7.00
C TYR A 150 6.78 -14.71 8.39
N LEU A 151 6.10 -14.22 9.43
CA LEU A 151 6.60 -14.30 10.81
C LEU A 151 5.83 -15.32 11.64
N TYR A 152 4.50 -15.30 11.54
CA TYR A 152 3.64 -16.12 12.40
C TYR A 152 2.23 -16.27 11.82
N GLY A 153 1.50 -17.30 12.25
CA GLY A 153 0.11 -17.53 11.84
C GLY A 153 -0.73 -18.21 12.91
N PHE A 154 -2.04 -17.96 12.86
CA PHE A 154 -3.07 -18.53 13.72
C PHE A 154 -4.10 -19.32 12.90
#